data_AF-A0A3B1IEX0-F1
#
_entry.id   AF-A0A3B1IEX0-F1
#
_cell.length_a   1.000
_cell.length_b   1.000
_cell.length_c   1.000
_cell.angle_alpha   90.00
_cell.angle_beta   90.00
_cell.angle_gamma   90.00
#
_symmetry.space_group_name_H-M   'P 1'
#
loop_
_entity.id
_entity.type
_entity.pdbx_description
1 polymer ?
#
loop_
_entity_poly.entity_id
_entity_poly.type
_entity_poly.pdbx_seq_one_letter_code
_entity_poly.pdbx_strand_id
1 'polypeptide(L)'
;MLAALVCQFLKNTDHTLSSSRSPLPYTSVACVCVCVCVSSECVLQCVPLQSPIGELQLSGCEKGVHSITITTDTPKHSAVSCADSDVQVELQKCVSWLQSYFSSAQSVTSLPSPAIHNPMLETDTFSACVLRTLQDQVPAGQTVSYKKLAKMAGNERAVRAVGGAMRRNPVPLLIPCHRVLCSSGAIGGFMGGKGADIKLWLLQHEGWKP
;
A
#
# COMPACT_ATOMS: atom_id res chain seq x y z
N MET A 1 -22.83 28.26 14.84
CA MET A 1 -22.70 26.87 14.38
C MET A 1 -21.23 26.59 14.13
N LEU A 2 -20.72 25.59 14.86
CA LEU A 2 -19.36 25.03 15.00
C LEU A 2 -18.26 25.56 14.05
N ALA A 3 -17.22 26.26 14.54
CA ALA A 3 -16.11 25.84 15.43
C ALA A 3 -14.84 25.51 14.62
N ALA A 4 -14.08 26.56 14.30
CA ALA A 4 -12.67 26.48 13.95
C ALA A 4 -11.87 26.19 15.23
N LEU A 5 -11.06 25.13 15.25
CA LEU A 5 -10.15 24.84 16.34
C LEU A 5 -8.71 24.99 15.84
N VAL A 6 -8.15 26.14 16.19
CA VAL A 6 -6.75 26.53 16.10
C VAL A 6 -5.94 25.66 17.06
N CYS A 7 -4.88 25.03 16.56
CA CYS A 7 -3.90 24.32 17.37
C CYS A 7 -2.94 25.32 18.04
N GLN A 8 -3.05 25.48 19.35
CA GLN A 8 -2.08 26.20 20.17
C GLN A 8 -1.97 25.52 21.54
N PHE A 9 -0.77 25.11 21.97
CA PHE A 9 -0.28 24.84 23.35
C PHE A 9 0.96 23.92 23.25
N LEU A 10 2.04 23.94 24.05
CA LEU A 10 2.62 24.79 25.11
C LEU A 10 4.15 24.60 25.09
N LYS A 11 4.89 25.58 25.61
CA LYS A 11 6.33 25.50 25.92
C LYS A 11 6.57 24.80 27.26
N ASN A 12 7.76 24.20 27.40
CA ASN A 12 8.56 23.83 28.58
C ASN A 12 8.93 22.32 28.52
N THR A 13 10.15 21.81 28.77
CA THR A 13 11.50 22.31 29.13
C THR A 13 12.47 21.11 28.98
N ASP A 14 13.76 21.41 28.85
CA ASP A 14 14.99 20.59 28.81
C ASP A 14 15.02 19.19 29.49
N HIS A 15 15.73 18.23 28.88
CA HIS A 15 17.08 17.79 29.30
C HIS A 15 17.63 16.60 28.47
N THR A 16 18.96 16.58 28.45
CA THR A 16 19.97 15.77 27.74
C THR A 16 20.07 14.27 28.09
N LEU A 17 20.73 13.51 27.18
CA LEU A 17 21.56 12.26 27.33
C LEU A 17 21.04 11.10 26.45
N SER A 18 21.75 10.63 25.41
CA SER A 18 23.04 9.89 25.32
C SER A 18 22.86 8.36 25.14
N SER A 19 23.16 7.94 23.91
CA SER A 19 23.84 6.72 23.43
C SER A 19 23.37 5.28 23.75
N SER A 20 23.44 4.50 22.67
CA SER A 20 23.69 3.04 22.55
C SER A 20 22.53 2.07 22.79
N ARG A 21 22.20 1.30 21.73
CA ARG A 21 21.69 -0.08 21.80
C ARG A 21 21.76 -0.76 20.43
N SER A 22 22.34 -1.96 20.45
CA SER A 22 22.43 -2.97 19.39
C SER A 22 21.05 -3.49 18.93
N PRO A 23 20.92 -4.07 17.72
CA PRO A 23 19.63 -4.51 17.18
C PRO A 23 19.16 -5.82 17.83
N LEU A 24 17.91 -5.85 18.28
CA LEU A 24 17.17 -7.03 18.74
C LEU A 24 16.06 -7.39 17.73
N PRO A 25 15.59 -8.65 17.70
CA PRO A 25 14.83 -9.23 16.59
C PRO A 25 13.40 -8.68 16.48
N TYR A 26 12.89 -8.69 15.24
CA TYR A 26 11.55 -8.27 14.83
C TYR A 26 10.41 -9.03 15.55
N THR A 27 10.10 -8.63 16.77
CA THR A 27 8.81 -8.89 17.43
C THR A 27 8.45 -7.67 18.27
N SER A 28 8.04 -6.59 17.60
CA SER A 28 7.48 -5.42 18.27
C SER A 28 6.04 -5.28 17.80
N VAL A 29 5.11 -5.44 18.73
CA VAL A 29 3.68 -5.12 18.58
C VAL A 29 3.58 -3.72 17.94
N ALA A 30 2.94 -3.63 16.78
CA ALA A 30 2.79 -2.37 16.06
C ALA A 30 1.88 -1.45 16.88
N CYS A 31 2.43 -0.39 17.45
CA CYS A 31 1.62 0.66 18.05
C CYS A 31 1.00 1.46 16.90
N VAL A 32 -0.28 1.22 16.63
CA VAL A 32 -1.01 1.85 15.52
C VAL A 32 -1.46 3.24 15.97
N CYS A 33 -0.95 4.29 15.32
CA CYS A 33 -1.49 5.63 15.43
C CYS A 33 -2.59 5.80 14.37
N VAL A 34 -3.83 6.02 14.79
CA VAL A 34 -4.97 6.24 13.87
C VAL A 34 -5.22 7.74 13.72
N CYS A 35 -5.02 8.27 12.51
CA CYS A 35 -5.50 9.61 12.16
C CYS A 35 -6.89 9.50 11.53
N VAL A 36 -7.83 10.36 11.91
CA VAL A 36 -9.17 10.40 11.33
C VAL A 36 -9.34 11.64 10.44
N CYS A 37 -9.72 11.45 9.18
CA CYS A 37 -10.02 12.51 8.23
C CYS A 37 -11.41 12.31 7.62
N VAL A 38 -12.17 13.39 7.41
CA VAL A 38 -13.49 13.32 6.78
C VAL A 38 -13.39 13.80 5.34
N SER A 39 -13.62 12.92 4.37
CA SER A 39 -13.76 13.27 2.96
C SER A 39 -15.15 12.86 2.47
N SER A 40 -15.97 13.85 2.09
CA SER A 40 -17.35 13.86 1.56
C SER A 40 -18.38 12.76 1.94
N GLU A 41 -18.01 11.48 2.11
CA GLU A 41 -18.89 10.37 2.51
C GLU A 41 -18.17 9.27 3.33
N CYS A 42 -16.91 9.45 3.72
CA CYS A 42 -16.12 8.47 4.45
C CYS A 42 -15.44 9.07 5.67
N VAL A 43 -15.45 8.33 6.78
CA VAL A 43 -14.60 8.58 7.94
C VAL A 43 -13.34 7.75 7.73
N LEU A 44 -12.31 8.40 7.16
CA LEU A 44 -11.05 7.75 6.86
C LEU A 44 -10.20 7.61 8.11
N GLN A 45 -9.70 6.41 8.33
CA GLN A 45 -8.62 6.12 9.26
C GLN A 45 -7.32 5.92 8.49
N CYS A 46 -6.21 6.37 9.07
CA CYS A 46 -4.87 6.13 8.54
C CYS A 46 -4.04 5.31 9.52
N VAL A 47 -3.30 4.33 9.03
CA VAL A 47 -2.46 3.42 9.81
C VAL A 47 -1.07 3.32 9.17
N PRO A 48 0.02 3.69 9.88
CA PRO A 48 1.36 3.41 9.41
C PRO A 48 1.74 1.94 9.67
N LEU A 49 2.44 1.31 8.74
CA LEU A 49 2.94 -0.06 8.85
C LEU A 49 4.39 -0.13 8.36
N GLN A 50 5.31 -0.54 9.23
CA GLN A 50 6.70 -0.79 8.84
C GLN A 50 6.81 -2.05 7.97
N SER A 51 7.62 -2.00 6.93
CA SER A 51 7.83 -3.11 6.00
C SER A 51 9.26 -3.15 5.44
N PRO A 52 9.67 -4.27 4.80
CA PRO A 52 10.96 -4.36 4.12
C PRO A 52 11.18 -3.35 2.98
N ILE A 53 10.11 -2.72 2.48
CA ILE A 53 10.17 -1.76 1.36
C ILE A 53 9.97 -0.30 1.82
N GLY A 54 10.10 -0.04 3.12
CA GLY A 54 9.83 1.26 3.74
C GLY A 54 8.54 1.26 4.56
N GLU A 55 8.13 2.43 5.02
CA GLU A 55 6.87 2.58 5.73
C GLU A 55 5.70 2.61 4.74
N LEU A 56 4.64 1.91 5.07
CA LEU A 56 3.39 1.90 4.33
C LEU A 56 2.38 2.76 5.09
N GLN A 57 1.87 3.81 4.46
CA GLN A 57 0.77 4.60 4.96
C GLN A 57 -0.52 4.05 4.37
N LEU A 58 -1.29 3.34 5.19
CA LEU A 58 -2.58 2.75 4.83
C LEU A 58 -3.68 3.75 5.16
N SER A 59 -4.68 3.90 4.29
CA SER A 59 -5.92 4.59 4.64
C SER A 59 -7.15 3.81 4.22
N GLY A 60 -8.25 3.93 4.97
CA GLY A 60 -9.47 3.19 4.72
C GLY A 60 -10.65 3.74 5.50
N CYS A 61 -11.85 3.31 5.11
CA CYS A 61 -13.10 3.53 5.86
C CYS A 61 -13.73 2.18 6.22
N GLU A 62 -14.91 2.21 6.84
CA GLU A 62 -15.69 1.01 7.18
C GLU A 62 -16.06 0.14 5.97
N LYS A 63 -16.06 0.71 4.76
CA LYS A 63 -16.37 0.00 3.51
C LYS A 63 -15.14 -0.68 2.88
N GLY A 64 -13.92 -0.26 3.23
CA GLY A 64 -12.71 -0.82 2.62
C GLY A 64 -11.48 0.07 2.68
N VAL A 65 -10.37 -0.47 2.19
CA VAL A 65 -9.09 0.23 2.04
C VAL A 65 -9.19 1.22 0.88
N HIS A 66 -8.83 2.48 1.15
CA HIS A 66 -8.80 3.56 0.17
C HIS A 66 -7.43 3.67 -0.50
N SER A 67 -6.34 3.62 0.27
CA SER A 67 -5.01 3.75 -0.31
C SER A 67 -3.91 3.04 0.48
N ILE A 68 -2.83 2.71 -0.22
CA ILE A 68 -1.55 2.25 0.33
C ILE A 68 -0.47 3.12 -0.30
N THR A 69 0.21 3.93 0.50
CA THR A 69 1.32 4.76 0.02
C THR A 69 2.63 4.25 0.61
N ILE A 70 3.59 3.94 -0.25
CA ILE A 70 4.95 3.58 0.19
C ILE A 70 5.74 4.87 0.37
N THR A 71 6.18 5.15 1.60
CA THR A 71 7.02 6.29 1.95
C THR A 71 8.45 5.83 2.17
N THR A 72 9.40 6.52 1.52
CA THR A 72 10.84 6.30 1.70
C THR A 72 11.47 7.25 2.73
N ASP A 73 10.66 8.12 3.34
CA ASP A 73 11.11 9.05 4.37
C ASP A 73 11.13 8.37 5.74
N THR A 74 12.16 8.65 6.53
CA THR A 74 12.19 8.31 7.96
C THR A 74 11.02 8.99 8.70
N PRO A 75 10.38 8.33 9.68
CA PRO A 75 9.20 8.87 10.34
C PRO A 75 9.50 10.24 10.99
N LYS A 76 8.77 11.28 10.60
CA LYS A 76 8.83 12.62 11.23
C LYS A 76 7.71 12.86 12.25
N HIS A 77 6.92 11.84 12.57
CA HIS A 77 5.85 11.91 13.55
C HIS A 77 6.08 10.89 14.65
N SER A 78 6.10 11.38 15.89
CA SER A 78 6.17 10.54 17.09
C SER A 78 4.97 9.60 17.13
N ALA A 79 5.23 8.32 17.41
CA ALA A 79 4.20 7.35 17.72
C ALA A 79 3.31 7.87 18.85
N VAL A 80 2.06 8.21 18.54
CA VAL A 80 1.00 8.40 19.52
C VAL A 80 0.21 7.09 19.55
N SER A 81 0.12 6.48 20.73
CA SER A 81 -0.60 5.23 20.95
C SER A 81 -2.11 5.48 20.99
N CYS A 82 -2.88 4.84 20.11
CA CYS A 82 -4.27 4.51 20.40
C CYS A 82 -4.44 2.98 20.38
N ALA A 83 -5.30 2.47 21.25
CA ALA A 83 -5.48 1.05 21.48
C ALA A 83 -5.97 0.32 20.22
N ASP A 84 -5.52 -0.91 20.02
CA ASP A 84 -5.85 -1.82 18.90
C ASP A 84 -7.36 -1.92 18.57
N SER A 85 -8.24 -1.57 19.51
CA SER A 85 -9.69 -1.72 19.41
C SER A 85 -10.40 -0.68 18.54
N ASP A 86 -9.74 0.39 18.09
CA ASP A 86 -10.40 1.50 17.37
C ASP A 86 -10.12 1.51 15.85
N VAL A 87 -9.38 0.53 15.33
CA VAL A 87 -9.09 0.41 13.89
C VAL A 87 -10.22 -0.31 13.17
N GLN A 88 -10.68 0.24 12.04
CA GLN A 88 -11.69 -0.37 11.19
C GLN A 88 -11.27 -1.74 10.68
N VAL A 89 -12.24 -2.66 10.61
CA VAL A 89 -12.03 -4.07 10.29
C VAL A 89 -11.30 -4.29 8.96
N GLU A 90 -11.58 -3.49 7.93
CA GLU A 90 -10.92 -3.63 6.63
C GLU A 90 -9.46 -3.17 6.65
N LEU A 91 -9.11 -2.17 7.47
CA LEU A 91 -7.72 -1.80 7.70
C LEU A 91 -6.96 -2.85 8.52
N GLN A 92 -7.60 -3.45 9.52
CA GLN A 92 -7.00 -4.56 10.28
C GLN A 92 -6.71 -5.77 9.38
N LYS A 93 -7.65 -6.12 8.49
CA LYS A 93 -7.44 -7.15 7.45
C LYS A 93 -6.29 -6.79 6.53
N CYS A 94 -6.20 -5.53 6.09
CA CYS A 94 -5.10 -5.05 5.24
C CYS A 94 -3.74 -5.17 5.92
N VAL A 95 -3.62 -4.74 7.18
CA VAL A 95 -2.39 -4.89 7.98
C VAL A 95 -2.00 -6.36 8.09
N SER A 96 -2.93 -7.22 8.46
CA SER A 96 -2.70 -8.66 8.60
C SER A 96 -2.26 -9.30 7.28
N TRP A 97 -2.92 -8.92 6.19
CA TRP A 97 -2.59 -9.39 4.84
C TRP A 97 -1.18 -8.97 4.43
N LEU A 98 -0.80 -7.70 4.65
CA LEU A 98 0.52 -7.16 4.31
C LEU A 98 1.63 -7.81 5.16
N GLN A 99 1.41 -7.96 6.48
CA GLN A 99 2.36 -8.63 7.36
C GLN A 99 2.61 -10.08 6.92
N SER A 100 1.54 -10.79 6.54
CA SER A 100 1.65 -12.15 6.00
C SER A 100 2.40 -12.15 4.66
N TYR A 101 2.04 -11.26 3.74
CA TYR A 101 2.70 -11.11 2.44
C TYR A 101 4.21 -10.93 2.59
N PHE A 102 4.67 -10.02 3.45
CA PHE A 102 6.10 -9.78 3.64
C PHE A 102 6.81 -10.91 4.39
N SER A 103 6.09 -11.69 5.20
CA SER A 103 6.66 -12.89 5.84
C SER A 103 6.83 -14.03 4.84
N SER A 104 5.87 -14.20 3.93
CA SER A 104 5.93 -15.13 2.82
C SER A 104 4.95 -14.72 1.73
N ALA A 105 5.44 -14.53 0.49
CA ALA A 105 4.57 -14.16 -0.64
C ALA A 105 3.44 -15.18 -0.91
N GLN A 106 3.61 -16.43 -0.47
CA GLN A 106 2.66 -17.51 -0.70
C GLN A 106 1.60 -17.62 0.41
N SER A 107 1.82 -17.04 1.59
CA SER A 107 0.88 -17.20 2.70
C SER A 107 -0.42 -16.42 2.50
N VAL A 108 -0.41 -15.36 1.67
CA VAL A 108 -1.59 -14.52 1.40
C VAL A 108 -2.75 -15.25 0.74
N THR A 109 -2.52 -16.40 0.08
CA THR A 109 -3.60 -17.19 -0.54
C THR A 109 -4.54 -17.80 0.48
N SER A 110 -4.13 -17.86 1.75
CA SER A 110 -4.91 -18.41 2.86
C SER A 110 -5.67 -17.35 3.67
N LEU A 111 -5.46 -16.06 3.37
CA LEU A 111 -6.06 -14.95 4.11
C LEU A 111 -7.17 -14.28 3.29
N PRO A 112 -8.25 -13.81 3.94
CA PRO A 112 -9.21 -12.96 3.27
C PRO A 112 -8.54 -11.66 2.86
N SER A 113 -8.61 -11.32 1.57
CA SER A 113 -8.23 -9.99 1.10
C SER A 113 -9.16 -8.94 1.73
N PRO A 114 -8.64 -7.78 2.18
CA PRO A 114 -9.51 -6.67 2.58
C PRO A 114 -10.35 -6.21 1.39
N ALA A 115 -11.54 -5.68 1.67
CA ALA A 115 -12.32 -4.92 0.70
C ALA A 115 -11.56 -3.65 0.31
N ILE A 116 -11.67 -3.25 -0.95
CA ILE A 116 -11.10 -2.01 -1.47
C ILE A 116 -12.25 -1.06 -1.75
N HIS A 117 -12.21 0.13 -1.15
CA HIS A 117 -13.20 1.18 -1.34
C HIS A 117 -12.45 2.43 -1.79
N ASN A 118 -12.35 2.62 -3.10
CA ASN A 118 -11.72 3.80 -3.68
C ASN A 118 -12.56 4.25 -4.88
N PRO A 119 -13.06 5.50 -4.91
CA PRO A 119 -13.92 5.97 -5.99
C PRO A 119 -13.35 5.75 -7.40
N MET A 120 -12.02 5.82 -7.57
CA MET A 120 -11.38 5.55 -8.86
C MET A 120 -11.65 4.12 -9.35
N LEU A 121 -11.70 3.17 -8.43
CA LEU A 121 -11.94 1.75 -8.70
C LEU A 121 -13.42 1.39 -8.76
N GLU A 122 -14.34 2.31 -8.49
CA GLU A 122 -15.79 2.08 -8.59
C GLU A 122 -16.35 2.53 -9.95
N THR A 123 -15.65 3.43 -10.64
CA THR A 123 -16.02 3.88 -11.98
C THR A 123 -15.82 2.81 -13.05
N ASP A 124 -16.63 2.86 -14.12
CA ASP A 124 -16.45 2.03 -15.31
C ASP A 124 -15.45 2.67 -16.29
N THR A 125 -14.19 2.77 -15.85
CA THR A 125 -13.10 3.28 -16.69
C THR A 125 -12.16 2.15 -17.12
N PHE A 126 -11.52 2.30 -18.27
CA PHE A 126 -10.50 1.35 -18.71
C PHE A 126 -9.37 1.16 -17.67
N SER A 127 -9.04 2.20 -16.90
CA SER A 127 -8.03 2.09 -15.83
C SER A 127 -8.50 1.21 -14.67
N ALA A 128 -9.76 1.37 -14.23
CA ALA A 128 -10.34 0.50 -13.21
C ALA A 128 -10.42 -0.95 -13.71
N CYS A 129 -10.85 -1.17 -14.96
CA CYS A 129 -10.87 -2.49 -15.59
C CYS A 129 -9.49 -3.15 -15.62
N VAL A 130 -8.44 -2.43 -16.02
CA VAL A 130 -7.06 -2.93 -16.02
C VAL A 130 -6.59 -3.32 -14.62
N LEU A 131 -6.88 -2.51 -13.60
CA LEU A 131 -6.46 -2.76 -12.22
C LEU A 131 -7.18 -3.97 -11.61
N ARG A 132 -8.50 -4.10 -11.83
CA ARG A 132 -9.27 -5.29 -11.44
C ARG A 132 -8.77 -6.54 -12.16
N THR A 133 -8.57 -6.46 -13.48
CA THR A 133 -8.02 -7.57 -14.27
C THR A 133 -6.66 -8.04 -13.73
N LEU A 134 -5.79 -7.11 -13.36
CA LEU A 134 -4.49 -7.42 -12.77
C LEU A 134 -4.63 -8.10 -11.41
N GLN A 135 -5.50 -7.58 -10.54
CA GLN A 135 -5.78 -8.14 -9.21
C GLN A 135 -6.29 -9.57 -9.31
N ASP A 136 -7.24 -9.82 -10.22
CA ASP A 136 -7.95 -11.09 -10.31
C ASP A 136 -7.15 -12.18 -11.03
N GLN A 137 -6.30 -11.82 -11.99
CA GLN A 137 -5.71 -12.79 -12.92
C GLN A 137 -4.19 -13.00 -12.81
N VAL A 138 -3.49 -12.21 -11.99
CA VAL A 138 -2.02 -12.31 -11.88
C VAL A 138 -1.63 -12.58 -10.42
N PRO A 139 -1.59 -13.86 -10.00
CA PRO A 139 -1.28 -14.23 -8.62
C PRO A 139 0.20 -14.03 -8.28
N ALA A 140 0.53 -14.16 -6.99
CA ALA A 140 1.91 -14.07 -6.51
C ALA A 140 2.83 -15.08 -7.21
N GLY A 141 4.03 -14.62 -7.58
CA GLY A 141 5.02 -15.42 -8.30
C GLY A 141 4.80 -15.48 -9.82
N GLN A 142 3.73 -14.87 -10.34
CA GLN A 142 3.49 -14.73 -11.76
C GLN A 142 3.69 -13.28 -12.21
N THR A 143 4.08 -13.12 -13.47
CA THR A 143 4.24 -11.80 -14.10
C THR A 143 3.47 -11.73 -15.41
N VAL A 144 3.12 -10.51 -15.82
CA VAL A 144 2.40 -10.24 -17.06
C VAL A 144 3.06 -9.08 -17.79
N SER A 145 3.07 -9.10 -19.12
CA SER A 145 3.53 -7.94 -19.88
C SER A 145 2.44 -6.87 -19.98
N TYR A 146 2.82 -5.59 -20.11
CA TYR A 146 1.85 -4.52 -20.38
C TYR A 146 0.94 -4.82 -21.58
N LYS A 147 1.49 -5.43 -22.64
CA LYS A 147 0.74 -5.81 -23.85
C LYS A 147 -0.28 -6.91 -23.54
N LYS A 148 0.13 -7.95 -22.80
CA LYS A 148 -0.76 -9.06 -22.45
C LYS A 148 -1.87 -8.58 -21.51
N LEU A 149 -1.56 -7.73 -20.54
CA LEU A 149 -2.56 -7.13 -19.65
C LEU A 149 -3.54 -6.23 -20.41
N ALA A 150 -3.07 -5.43 -21.38
CA ALA A 150 -3.94 -4.62 -22.25
C ALA A 150 -4.94 -5.50 -23.01
N LYS A 151 -4.48 -6.64 -23.54
CA LYS A 151 -5.32 -7.63 -24.20
C LYS A 151 -6.33 -8.28 -23.24
N MET A 152 -5.89 -8.66 -22.03
CA MET A 152 -6.77 -9.23 -21.00
C MET A 152 -7.87 -8.25 -20.58
N ALA A 153 -7.55 -6.96 -20.51
CA ALA A 153 -8.50 -5.88 -20.22
C ALA A 153 -9.34 -5.44 -21.45
N GLY A 154 -9.32 -6.20 -22.55
CA GLY A 154 -10.19 -5.98 -23.72
C GLY A 154 -9.68 -4.99 -24.77
N ASN A 155 -8.47 -4.43 -24.64
CA ASN A 155 -7.89 -3.55 -25.65
C ASN A 155 -6.38 -3.72 -25.80
N GLU A 156 -5.96 -4.64 -26.69
CA GLU A 156 -4.54 -4.94 -26.94
C GLU A 156 -3.71 -3.72 -27.37
N ARG A 157 -4.33 -2.71 -28.01
CA ARG A 157 -3.64 -1.49 -28.48
C ARG A 157 -3.43 -0.46 -27.36
N ALA A 158 -4.07 -0.61 -26.21
CA ALA A 158 -4.07 0.37 -25.12
C ALA A 158 -2.88 0.24 -24.14
N VAL A 159 -1.72 -0.24 -24.60
CA VAL A 159 -0.53 -0.50 -23.77
C VAL A 159 -0.08 0.74 -22.95
N ARG A 160 -0.11 1.94 -23.56
CA ARG A 160 0.21 3.19 -22.84
C ARG A 160 -0.79 3.52 -21.74
N ALA A 161 -2.07 3.23 -21.96
CA ALA A 161 -3.11 3.46 -20.96
C ALA A 161 -2.95 2.49 -19.77
N VAL A 162 -2.50 1.25 -20.00
CA VAL A 162 -2.13 0.30 -18.93
C VAL A 162 -1.02 0.89 -18.06
N GLY A 163 0.04 1.44 -18.65
CA GLY A 163 1.10 2.11 -17.89
C GLY A 163 0.58 3.28 -17.03
N GLY A 164 -0.37 4.05 -17.57
CA GLY A 164 -1.07 5.09 -16.81
C GLY A 164 -1.91 4.55 -15.66
N ALA A 165 -2.61 3.43 -15.85
CA ALA A 165 -3.38 2.76 -14.80
C ALA A 165 -2.47 2.27 -13.67
N MET A 166 -1.32 1.64 -14.00
CA MET A 166 -0.34 1.20 -13.00
C MET A 166 0.18 2.35 -12.14
N ARG A 167 0.41 3.53 -12.74
CA ARG A 167 0.86 4.73 -12.01
C ARG A 167 -0.19 5.27 -11.05
N ARG A 168 -1.48 5.09 -11.36
CA ARG A 168 -2.61 5.57 -10.56
C ARG A 168 -3.17 4.52 -9.61
N ASN A 169 -2.55 3.34 -9.51
CA ASN A 169 -3.00 2.31 -8.59
C ASN A 169 -3.01 2.85 -7.15
N PRO A 170 -4.19 2.97 -6.50
CA PRO A 170 -4.28 3.57 -5.18
C PRO A 170 -3.83 2.60 -4.08
N VAL A 171 -3.84 1.29 -4.36
CA VAL A 171 -3.54 0.23 -3.39
C VAL A 171 -2.49 -0.74 -3.95
N PRO A 172 -1.23 -0.28 -4.16
CA PRO A 172 -0.12 -1.17 -4.50
C PRO A 172 -0.04 -2.36 -3.53
N LEU A 173 0.54 -3.47 -3.99
CA LEU A 173 0.60 -4.78 -3.32
C LEU A 173 -0.74 -5.54 -3.33
N LEU A 174 -1.84 -4.93 -2.86
CA LEU A 174 -3.18 -5.53 -2.98
C LEU A 174 -3.58 -5.67 -4.45
N ILE A 175 -3.41 -4.59 -5.21
CA ILE A 175 -3.39 -4.63 -6.67
C ILE A 175 -1.92 -4.68 -7.10
N PRO A 176 -1.44 -5.82 -7.64
CA PRO A 176 -0.01 -6.13 -7.72
C PRO A 176 0.67 -5.51 -8.95
N CYS A 177 0.70 -4.18 -9.04
CA CYS A 177 1.28 -3.46 -10.19
C CYS A 177 2.79 -3.72 -10.38
N HIS A 178 3.49 -4.23 -9.37
CA HIS A 178 4.88 -4.69 -9.48
C HIS A 178 5.03 -5.93 -10.37
N ARG A 179 3.98 -6.73 -10.60
CA ARG A 179 3.99 -7.93 -11.46
C ARG A 179 3.90 -7.61 -12.97
N VAL A 180 3.72 -6.34 -13.34
CA VAL A 180 3.59 -5.92 -14.75
C VAL A 180 4.95 -5.49 -15.30
N LEU A 181 5.46 -6.23 -16.29
CA LEU A 181 6.80 -6.05 -16.87
C LEU A 181 6.76 -5.61 -18.34
N CYS A 182 7.90 -5.17 -18.87
CA CYS A 182 8.07 -4.96 -20.30
C CYS A 182 8.03 -6.30 -21.05
N SER A 183 7.56 -6.30 -22.30
CA SER A 183 7.55 -7.52 -23.14
C SER A 183 8.94 -8.08 -23.42
N SER A 184 10.00 -7.28 -23.23
CA SER A 184 11.40 -7.71 -23.33
C SER A 184 11.91 -8.48 -22.12
N GLY A 185 11.11 -8.62 -21.06
CA GLY A 185 11.54 -9.17 -19.77
C GLY A 185 12.12 -8.12 -18.81
N ALA A 186 12.37 -6.90 -19.27
CA ALA A 186 12.82 -5.82 -18.41
C ALA A 186 11.76 -5.43 -17.36
N ILE A 187 12.21 -5.07 -16.16
CA ILE A 187 11.35 -4.79 -15.00
C ILE A 187 10.41 -3.60 -15.26
N GLY A 188 10.85 -2.61 -16.04
CA GLY A 188 10.07 -1.40 -16.33
C GLY A 188 9.94 -0.47 -15.11
N GLY A 189 9.01 0.48 -15.18
CA GLY A 189 8.86 1.52 -14.15
C GLY A 189 8.05 1.07 -12.91
N PHE A 190 8.30 1.74 -11.79
CA PHE A 190 7.54 1.64 -10.54
C PHE A 190 7.60 2.97 -9.78
N MET A 191 6.54 3.33 -9.04
CA MET A 191 6.46 4.56 -8.24
C MET A 191 6.98 5.81 -8.98
N GLY A 192 6.46 6.06 -10.18
CA GLY A 192 6.87 7.23 -10.98
C GLY A 192 8.32 7.17 -11.51
N GLY A 193 8.97 6.02 -11.48
CA GLY A 193 10.36 5.82 -11.95
C GLY A 193 11.41 5.83 -10.83
N LYS A 194 11.00 6.02 -9.57
CA LYS A 194 11.92 6.06 -8.42
C LYS A 194 11.96 4.76 -7.61
N GLY A 195 11.06 3.81 -7.91
CA GLY A 195 10.91 2.58 -7.11
C GLY A 195 11.45 1.32 -7.80
N ALA A 196 12.47 1.42 -8.66
CA ALA A 196 12.98 0.26 -9.39
C ALA A 196 13.49 -0.83 -8.43
N ASP A 197 14.22 -0.45 -7.39
CA ASP A 197 14.76 -1.37 -6.37
C ASP A 197 13.63 -2.03 -5.57
N ILE A 198 12.59 -1.27 -5.22
CA ILE A 198 11.40 -1.79 -4.54
C ILE A 198 10.68 -2.83 -5.42
N LYS A 199 10.50 -2.53 -6.71
CA LYS A 199 9.86 -3.47 -7.64
C LYS A 199 10.68 -4.74 -7.81
N LEU A 200 12.00 -4.62 -7.94
CA LEU A 200 12.89 -5.77 -8.01
C LEU A 200 12.80 -6.61 -6.73
N TRP A 201 12.86 -5.97 -5.56
CA TRP A 201 12.72 -6.64 -4.27
C TRP A 201 11.41 -7.42 -4.17
N LEU A 202 10.28 -6.80 -4.54
CA LEU A 202 8.97 -7.46 -4.52
C LEU A 202 8.90 -8.65 -5.49
N LEU A 203 9.45 -8.52 -6.68
CA LEU A 203 9.52 -9.62 -7.65
C LEU A 203 10.35 -10.79 -7.10
N GLN A 204 11.53 -10.50 -6.53
CA GLN A 204 12.41 -11.51 -5.94
C GLN A 204 11.78 -12.19 -4.72
N HIS A 205 11.08 -11.42 -3.88
CA HIS A 205 10.31 -11.93 -2.75
C HIS A 205 9.23 -12.91 -3.19
N GLU A 206 8.65 -12.68 -4.37
CA GLU A 206 7.71 -13.61 -5.02
C GLU A 206 8.38 -14.74 -5.81
N GLY A 207 9.72 -14.86 -5.77
CA GLY A 207 10.48 -15.92 -6.43
C GLY A 207 10.80 -15.68 -7.91
N TRP A 208 10.59 -14.46 -8.42
CA TRP A 208 10.97 -14.11 -9.79
C TRP A 208 12.48 -14.16 -10.00
N LYS A 209 12.89 -14.70 -11.15
CA LYS A 209 14.28 -14.75 -11.61
C LYS A 209 14.36 -14.12 -13.00
N PRO A 210 15.32 -13.21 -13.25
CA PRO A 210 15.49 -12.54 -14.53
C PRO A 210 15.90 -13.50 -15.66
#